data_AF-A0A9D7HQD4-F1
#
_entry.id   AF-A0A9D7HQD4-F1
#
_cell.length_a   1.000
_cell.length_b   1.000
_cell.length_c   1.000
_cell.angle_alpha   90.00
_cell.angle_beta   90.00
_cell.angle_gamma   90.00
#
_symmetry.space_group_name_H-M   'P 1'
#
loop_
_entity.id
_entity.type
_entity.pdbx_description
1 polymer ?
#
loop_
_entity_poly.entity_id
_entity_poly.type
_entity_poly.pdbx_seq_one_letter_code
_entity_poly.pdbx_strand_id
1 'polypeptide(L)' 'MSRDNGGTWEQVGMVSRGRFTVTGLTSGTLYSFRVTAVGRVGEGPLSETVVAKAA' A
#
# COMPACT_ATOMS: atom_id res chain seq x y z
N MET A 1 -0.17 -2.35 2.80
CA MET A 1 -1.15 -1.57 3.57
C MET A 1 -0.87 -1.76 5.04
N SER A 2 -1.01 -0.70 5.82
CA SER A 2 -0.94 -0.75 7.27
C SER A 2 -2.23 -0.17 7.86
N ARG A 3 -2.70 -0.77 8.95
CA ARG A 3 -3.86 -0.32 9.75
C ARG A 3 -3.42 0.35 11.07
N ASP A 4 -2.14 0.30 11.37
CA ASP A 4 -1.50 0.72 12.62
C ASP A 4 -0.45 1.82 12.37
N ASN A 5 -0.77 2.74 11.46
CA ASN A 5 0.06 3.91 11.12
C ASN A 5 1.52 3.59 10.73
N GLY A 6 1.71 2.50 9.98
CA GLY A 6 3.01 2.07 9.47
C GLY A 6 3.76 1.10 10.38
N GLY A 7 3.16 0.62 11.47
CA GLY A 7 3.77 -0.41 12.33
C GLY A 7 3.92 -1.76 11.64
N THR A 8 2.83 -2.29 11.08
CA THR A 8 2.76 -3.58 10.40
C THR A 8 2.22 -3.41 8.98
N TRP A 9 2.83 -4.12 8.05
CA TRP A 9 2.53 -3.99 6.63
C TRP A 9 2.09 -5.32 6.04
N GLU A 10 0.91 -5.30 5.43
CA GLU A 10 0.37 -6.40 4.65
C GLU A 10 0.48 -6.09 3.15
N GLN A 11 0.96 -7.03 2.34
CA GLN A 11 0.96 -6.86 0.89
C GLN A 11 -0.46 -7.02 0.36
N VAL A 12 -0.99 -5.97 -0.27
CA VAL A 12 -2.37 -5.96 -0.80
C VAL A 12 -2.47 -6.34 -2.27
N GLY A 13 -1.35 -6.34 -2.99
CA GLY A 13 -1.31 -6.73 -4.40
C GLY A 13 0.01 -6.36 -5.06
N MET A 14 0.17 -6.84 -6.29
CA MET A 14 1.27 -6.51 -7.18
C MET A 14 0.67 -6.09 -8.53
N VAL A 15 1.12 -4.95 -9.06
CA VAL A 15 0.64 -4.41 -10.33
C VAL A 15 1.80 -4.04 -11.23
N SER A 16 1.61 -4.22 -12.54
CA SER A 16 2.55 -3.76 -13.57
C SER A 16 2.19 -2.38 -14.12
N ARG A 17 1.02 -1.84 -13.76
CA ARG A 17 0.54 -0.51 -14.16
C ARG A 17 0.70 0.47 -12.99
N GLY A 18 0.89 1.75 -13.27
CA GLY A 18 1.02 2.81 -12.25
C GLY A 18 -0.27 3.14 -11.48
N ARG A 19 -1.25 2.24 -11.42
CA ARG A 19 -2.50 2.40 -10.66
C ARG A 19 -2.95 1.07 -10.07
N PHE A 20 -3.48 1.13 -8.86
CA PHE A 20 -4.08 0.00 -8.15
C PHE A 20 -5.22 0.48 -7.27
N THR A 21 -6.32 -0.27 -7.23
CA THR A 21 -7.49 0.05 -6.40
C THR A 21 -7.63 -1.05 -5.35
N VAL A 22 -7.67 -0.65 -4.08
CA VAL A 22 -7.90 -1.60 -2.98
C VAL A 22 -9.36 -1.57 -2.59
N THR A 23 -9.98 -2.75 -2.55
CA THR A 23 -11.41 -2.95 -2.25
C THR A 23 -11.60 -3.67 -0.91
N GLY A 24 -12.83 -3.67 -0.39
CA GLY A 24 -13.15 -4.38 0.86
C GLY A 24 -12.64 -3.69 2.12
N LEU A 25 -12.45 -2.36 2.06
CA LEU A 25 -12.02 -1.56 3.19
C LEU A 25 -13.20 -1.10 4.02
N THR A 26 -12.98 -0.94 5.33
CA THR A 26 -13.99 -0.39 6.24
C THR A 26 -14.10 1.11 5.99
N SER A 27 -15.26 1.56 5.50
CA SER A 27 -15.52 2.97 5.24
C SER A 27 -15.25 3.81 6.49
N GLY A 28 -14.60 4.95 6.28
CA GLY A 28 -14.21 5.87 7.34
C GLY A 28 -12.95 5.52 8.11
N THR A 29 -12.33 4.36 7.85
CA THR A 29 -11.07 3.97 8.50
C THR A 29 -9.86 4.55 7.76
N LEU A 30 -8.85 4.99 8.51
CA LEU A 30 -7.56 5.43 7.95
C LEU A 30 -6.68 4.22 7.63
N TYR A 31 -6.06 4.25 6.46
CA TYR A 31 -5.11 3.25 6.01
C TYR A 31 -3.84 3.92 5.49
N SER A 32 -2.69 3.32 5.78
CA SER A 32 -1.40 3.77 5.26
C SER A 32 -0.95 2.90 4.08
N PHE A 33 -0.43 3.55 3.05
CA PHE A 33 0.04 2.91 1.82
C PHE A 33 1.46 3.33 1.50
N ARG A 34 2.22 2.38 0.97
CA ARG A 34 3.53 2.57 0.37
C ARG A 34 3.66 1.56 -0.77
N VAL A 35 4.53 1.85 -1.73
CA VAL A 35 4.81 0.97 -2.86
C VAL A 35 6.31 0.70 -2.96
N THR A 36 6.68 -0.45 -3.49
CA THR A 36 8.03 -0.76 -3.94
C THR A 36 7.97 -1.25 -5.38
N ALA A 37 8.99 -0.93 -6.16
CA ALA A 37 9.18 -1.50 -7.48
C ALA A 37 9.90 -2.84 -7.34
N VAL A 38 9.38 -3.89 -7.97
CA VAL A 38 10.02 -5.21 -7.97
C VAL A 38 10.71 -5.44 -9.31
N GLY A 39 12.04 -5.60 -9.27
CA GLY A 39 12.87 -5.92 -10.43
C GLY A 39 13.38 -7.36 -10.39
N ARG A 40 14.25 -7.72 -11.34
CA ARG A 40 14.83 -9.07 -11.44
C ARG A 40 15.65 -9.47 -10.20
N VAL A 41 16.19 -8.50 -9.48
CA VAL A 41 17.04 -8.70 -8.30
C VAL A 41 16.22 -8.71 -7.00
N GLY A 42 14.95 -8.29 -7.05
CA GLY A 42 14.06 -8.20 -5.89
C GLY A 42 13.38 -6.84 -5.76
N GLU A 43 12.93 -6.55 -4.54
CA GLU A 43 12.27 -5.29 -4.20
C GLU A 43 13.26 -4.12 -4.14
N GLY A 44 12.86 -2.99 -4.70
CA GLY A 44 13.58 -1.73 -4.61
C GLY A 44 13.22 -0.93 -3.35
N PRO A 45 13.67 0.33 -3.26
CA PRO A 45 13.32 1.21 -2.15
C PRO A 45 11.82 1.47 -2.08
N LEU A 46 11.33 1.63 -0.85
CA LEU A 46 9.94 1.99 -0.59
C LEU A 46 9.69 3.46 -0.95
N SER A 47 8.49 3.75 -1.43
CA SER A 47 7.99 5.11 -1.57
C SER A 47 7.77 5.78 -0.20
N GLU A 48 7.50 7.08 -0.22
CA GLU A 48 6.88 7.76 0.91
C GLU A 48 5.57 7.08 1.30
N THR A 49 5.25 7.13 2.59
CA THR A 49 3.99 6.62 3.12
C THR A 49 2.92 7.67 2.98
N VAL A 50 1.80 7.31 2.39
CA VAL A 50 0.60 8.15 2.32
C VAL A 50 -0.50 7.57 3.20
N VAL A 51 -1.27 8.44 3.85
CA VAL A 51 -2.41 8.06 4.68
C VAL A 51 -3.68 8.54 3.99
N ALA A 52 -4.65 7.65 3.83
CA ALA A 52 -5.94 7.95 3.23
C ALA A 52 -7.09 7.35 4.03
N LYS A 53 -8.22 8.05 4.04
CA LYS A 53 -9.47 7.54 4.62
C LYS A 53 -10.22 6.76 3.54
N ALA A 54 -10.64 5.54 3.87
CA ALA A 54 -11.50 4.77 2.98
C ALA A 54 -12.84 5.49 2.81
N ALA A 55 -13.26 5.65 1.55
CA ALA A 55 -14.59 6.15 1.19
C ALA A 55 -15.61 5.03 1.30
#